data_AF-A0AB38HUL6-F1
#
_entry.id   AF-A0AB38HUL6-F1
#
_cell.length_a   1.000
_cell.length_b   1.000
_cell.length_c   1.000
_cell.angle_alpha   90.00
_cell.angle_beta   90.00
_cell.angle_gamma   90.00
#
_symmetry.space_group_name_H-M   'P 1'
#
loop_
_entity.id
_entity.type
_entity.pdbx_description
1 polymer ?
#
loop_
_entity_poly.entity_id
_entity_poly.type
_entity_poly.pdbx_seq_one_letter_code
_entity_poly.pdbx_strand_id
1 'polypeptide(L)'
;MGDTIIILGAEAASGSVWRESPLFDDRERAVLEWTESRTLNSQTGAPDSTYDAVRKHFSKEQIAQLIVAIGTMNIWNRIAVSSRLVHR
;
A
#
# COMPACT_ATOMS: atom_id res chain seq x y z
N MET A 1 -6.11 -8.37 -10.05
CA MET A 1 -6.81 -8.19 -8.76
C MET A 1 -6.17 -9.05 -7.66
N GLY A 2 -5.78 -10.31 -7.94
CA GLY A 2 -5.04 -11.16 -6.98
C GLY A 2 -3.68 -10.60 -6.55
N ASP A 3 -2.83 -10.20 -7.49
CA ASP A 3 -1.47 -9.68 -7.18
C ASP A 3 -1.49 -8.41 -6.34
N THR A 4 -2.49 -7.54 -6.56
CA THR A 4 -2.69 -6.30 -5.82
C THR A 4 -3.05 -6.53 -4.35
N ILE A 5 -3.79 -7.59 -4.05
CA ILE A 5 -4.18 -7.94 -2.67
C ILE A 5 -2.99 -8.57 -1.92
N ILE A 6 -2.14 -9.33 -2.60
CA ILE A 6 -0.94 -9.93 -2.00
C ILE A 6 0.08 -8.86 -1.59
N ILE A 7 0.33 -7.86 -2.46
CA ILE A 7 1.27 -6.78 -2.17
C ILE A 7 0.78 -5.91 -1.00
N LEU A 8 -0.53 -5.64 -0.90
CA LEU A 8 -1.10 -4.86 0.21
C LEU A 8 -1.20 -5.67 1.51
N GLY A 9 -1.44 -6.99 1.43
CA GLY A 9 -1.37 -7.88 2.59
C GLY A 9 0.05 -8.04 3.13
N ALA A 10 1.07 -7.93 2.28
CA ALA A 10 2.46 -7.97 2.68
C ALA A 10 2.87 -6.76 3.53
N GLU A 11 2.27 -5.57 3.36
CA GLU A 11 2.53 -4.41 4.24
C GLU A 11 2.12 -4.71 5.68
N ALA A 12 0.98 -5.38 5.89
CA ALA A 12 0.50 -5.76 7.21
C ALA A 12 1.38 -6.81 7.92
N ALA A 13 2.14 -7.61 7.16
CA ALA A 13 2.98 -8.67 7.69
C ALA A 13 4.49 -8.32 7.75
N SER A 14 4.96 -7.36 6.94
CA SER A 14 6.40 -7.22 6.63
C SER A 14 7.13 -6.08 7.34
N GLY A 15 6.45 -5.23 8.13
CA GLY A 15 7.03 -4.15 8.95
C GLY A 15 8.46 -3.74 8.55
N SER A 16 8.61 -2.69 7.73
CA SER A 16 9.89 -2.04 7.38
C SER A 16 10.98 -2.80 6.59
N VAL A 17 10.93 -4.13 6.39
CA VAL A 17 12.06 -4.87 5.77
C VAL A 17 12.06 -4.87 4.23
N TRP A 18 10.95 -4.49 3.59
CA TRP A 18 10.80 -4.62 2.13
C TRP A 18 11.77 -3.74 1.33
N ARG A 19 12.21 -2.60 1.86
CA ARG A 19 13.15 -1.69 1.19
C ARG A 19 14.53 -2.32 0.96
N GLU A 20 14.94 -3.18 1.89
CA GLU A 20 16.23 -3.87 1.88
C GLU A 20 16.14 -5.24 1.22
N SER A 21 14.91 -5.76 1.02
CA SER A 21 14.68 -7.08 0.47
C SER A 21 14.96 -7.12 -1.05
N PRO A 22 15.82 -8.05 -1.52
CA PRO A 22 16.06 -8.25 -2.95
C PRO A 22 14.88 -8.94 -3.65
N LEU A 23 13.83 -9.34 -2.93
CA LEU A 23 12.68 -10.06 -3.48
C LEU A 23 11.71 -9.15 -4.23
N PHE A 24 11.81 -7.83 -4.06
CA PHE A 24 10.90 -6.86 -4.67
C PHE A 24 11.56 -6.15 -5.85
N ASP A 25 10.91 -6.21 -7.00
CA ASP A 25 11.31 -5.46 -8.19
C ASP A 25 10.94 -3.96 -8.10
N ASP A 26 11.34 -3.17 -9.10
CA ASP A 26 11.08 -1.72 -9.12
C ASP A 26 9.58 -1.39 -9.12
N ARG A 27 8.76 -2.23 -9.76
CA ARG A 27 7.30 -2.03 -9.84
C ARG A 27 6.66 -2.29 -8.48
N GLU A 28 7.07 -3.35 -7.80
CA GLU A 28 6.63 -3.72 -6.45
C GLU A 28 7.07 -2.68 -5.41
N ARG A 29 8.32 -2.22 -5.49
CA ARG A 29 8.85 -1.14 -4.64
C ARG A 29 8.08 0.16 -4.84
N ALA A 30 7.75 0.53 -6.07
CA ALA A 30 6.98 1.74 -6.36
C ALA A 30 5.58 1.70 -5.72
N VAL A 31 4.88 0.57 -5.83
CA VAL A 31 3.55 0.43 -5.22
C VAL A 31 3.61 0.35 -3.68
N LEU A 32 4.68 -0.24 -3.11
CA LEU A 32 4.90 -0.28 -1.66
C LEU A 32 5.17 1.12 -1.09
N GLU A 33 6.09 1.91 -1.70
CA GLU A 33 6.33 3.30 -1.29
C GLU A 33 5.05 4.14 -1.32
N TRP A 34 4.28 4.02 -2.41
CA TRP A 34 3.06 4.80 -2.55
C TRP A 34 1.95 4.34 -1.60
N THR A 35 1.84 3.04 -1.32
CA THR A 35 0.93 2.50 -0.31
C THR A 35 1.24 3.10 1.05
N GLU A 36 2.50 3.05 1.50
CA GLU A 36 2.92 3.58 2.78
C GLU A 36 2.66 5.10 2.87
N SER A 37 2.98 5.85 1.81
CA SER A 37 2.67 7.28 1.73
C SER A 37 1.17 7.58 1.86
N ARG A 38 0.30 6.77 1.24
CA ARG A 38 -1.15 6.96 1.28
C ARG A 38 -1.75 6.55 2.63
N THR A 39 -1.22 5.50 3.24
CA THR A 39 -1.61 5.03 4.57
C THR A 39 -1.20 6.03 5.65
N LEU A 40 0.01 6.60 5.54
CA LEU A 40 0.56 7.61 6.45
C LEU A 40 0.41 9.03 5.89
N ASN A 41 -0.65 9.31 5.13
CA ASN A 41 -0.81 10.59 4.42
C ASN A 41 -0.76 11.83 5.33
N SER A 42 -1.24 11.72 6.57
CA SER A 42 -1.18 12.78 7.58
C SER A 42 0.23 13.10 8.03
N GLN A 43 1.18 12.18 7.84
CA GLN A 43 2.60 12.36 8.19
C GLN A 43 3.44 12.70 6.96
N THR A 44 3.19 12.03 5.83
CA THR A 44 4.01 12.16 4.62
C THR A 44 3.59 13.33 3.72
N GLY A 45 2.36 13.82 3.86
CA GLY A 45 1.81 14.87 3.00
C GLY A 45 1.45 14.42 1.58
N ALA A 46 1.51 13.12 1.28
CA ALA A 46 1.21 12.53 -0.03
C ALA A 46 1.99 13.18 -1.20
N PRO A 47 3.35 13.11 -1.20
CA PRO A 47 4.17 13.78 -2.19
C PRO A 47 3.95 13.24 -3.61
N ASP A 48 3.98 14.16 -4.59
CA ASP A 48 3.82 13.84 -6.02
C ASP A 48 4.87 12.85 -6.54
N SER A 49 6.06 12.83 -5.93
CA SER A 49 7.15 11.90 -6.30
C SER A 49 6.75 10.43 -6.19
N THR A 50 5.91 10.07 -5.21
CA THR A 50 5.43 8.68 -5.04
C THR A 50 4.40 8.32 -6.11
N TYR A 51 3.54 9.26 -6.50
CA TYR A 51 2.62 9.10 -7.61
C TYR A 51 3.37 8.99 -8.96
N ASP A 52 4.39 9.82 -9.15
CA ASP A 52 5.27 9.80 -10.31
C ASP A 52 6.04 8.47 -10.45
N ALA A 53 6.42 7.85 -9.34
CA ALA A 53 7.04 6.53 -9.35
C ALA A 53 6.03 5.46 -9.80
N VAL A 54 4.83 5.42 -9.22
CA VAL A 54 3.82 4.42 -9.55
C VAL A 54 3.35 4.53 -11.00
N ARG A 55 3.14 5.74 -11.54
CA ARG A 55 2.68 5.91 -12.94
C ARG A 55 3.68 5.43 -13.99
N LYS A 56 4.94 5.14 -13.62
CA LYS A 56 5.91 4.51 -14.53
C LYS A 56 5.60 3.03 -14.78
N HIS A 57 4.91 2.38 -13.85
CA HIS A 57 4.67 0.92 -13.86
C HIS A 57 3.20 0.53 -13.95
N PHE A 58 2.28 1.47 -13.72
CA PHE A 58 0.84 1.21 -13.67
C PHE A 58 0.05 2.18 -14.55
N SER A 59 -0.97 1.69 -15.25
CA SER A 59 -1.94 2.51 -15.98
C SER A 59 -2.80 3.34 -15.03
N LYS A 60 -3.49 4.35 -15.56
CA LYS A 60 -4.44 5.17 -14.76
C LYS A 60 -5.53 4.32 -14.12
N GLU A 61 -6.04 3.32 -14.84
CA GLU A 61 -7.05 2.39 -14.36
C GLU A 61 -6.49 1.51 -13.24
N GLN A 62 -5.27 1.01 -13.37
CA GLN A 62 -4.60 0.24 -12.33
C GLN A 62 -4.33 1.10 -11.09
N ILE A 63 -3.94 2.36 -11.26
CA ILE A 63 -3.77 3.32 -10.16
C ILE A 63 -5.11 3.56 -9.45
N ALA A 64 -6.20 3.75 -10.19
CA ALA A 64 -7.53 3.90 -9.59
C ALA A 64 -7.93 2.66 -8.77
N GLN A 65 -7.65 1.47 -9.28
CA GLN A 65 -7.87 0.21 -8.54
C GLN A 65 -7.04 0.15 -7.26
N LEU A 66 -5.78 0.57 -7.31
CA LEU A 66 -4.90 0.63 -6.13
C LEU A 66 -5.40 1.64 -5.09
N ILE A 67 -5.88 2.82 -5.49
CA ILE A 67 -6.48 3.80 -4.56
C ILE A 67 -7.64 3.15 -3.78
N VAL A 68 -8.53 2.48 -4.50
CA VAL A 68 -9.69 1.81 -3.89
C VAL A 68 -9.22 0.70 -2.94
N ALA A 69 -8.24 -0.11 -3.34
CA ALA A 69 -7.72 -1.19 -2.52
C ALA A 69 -7.05 -0.68 -1.23
N ILE A 70 -6.16 0.31 -1.33
CA ILE A 70 -5.47 0.94 -0.20
C ILE A 70 -6.49 1.59 0.75
N GLY A 71 -7.47 2.32 0.20
CA GLY A 71 -8.53 2.95 1.00
C GLY A 71 -9.37 1.92 1.74
N THR A 72 -9.76 0.84 1.06
CA THR A 72 -10.57 -0.25 1.64
C THR A 72 -9.82 -0.94 2.78
N MET A 73 -8.53 -1.27 2.60
CA MET A 73 -7.71 -1.86 3.66
C MET A 73 -7.55 -0.92 4.85
N ASN A 74 -7.29 0.38 4.60
CA ASN A 74 -7.21 1.37 5.66
C ASN A 74 -8.51 1.51 6.47
N ILE A 75 -9.67 1.38 5.81
CA ILE A 75 -10.97 1.37 6.49
C ILE A 75 -11.11 0.12 7.37
N TRP A 76 -10.84 -1.07 6.82
CA TRP A 76 -10.93 -2.31 7.60
C TRP A 76 -9.98 -2.34 8.79
N ASN A 77 -8.74 -1.88 8.62
CA ASN A 77 -7.77 -1.77 9.71
C ASN A 77 -8.28 -0.86 10.83
N ARG A 78 -8.85 0.31 10.48
CA ARG A 78 -9.44 1.22 11.47
C ARG A 78 -10.63 0.62 12.19
N ILE A 79 -11.51 -0.10 11.48
CA ILE A 79 -12.65 -0.80 12.07
C ILE A 79 -12.16 -1.88 13.04
N ALA A 80 -11.24 -2.74 12.63
CA ALA A 80 -10.73 -3.84 13.45
C ALA A 80 -10.07 -3.33 14.75
N VAL A 81 -9.19 -2.32 14.64
CA VAL A 81 -8.55 -1.69 15.81
C VAL A 81 -9.57 -1.02 16.71
N SER A 82 -10.50 -0.24 16.15
CA SER A 82 -11.49 0.51 16.93
C SER A 82 -12.52 -0.39 17.62
N SER A 83 -12.86 -1.52 17.00
CA SER A 83 -13.78 -2.53 17.55
C SER A 83 -13.08 -3.54 18.47
N ARG A 84 -11.76 -3.48 18.63
CA ARG A 84 -10.95 -4.47 19.35
C ARG A 84 -11.22 -5.89 18.84
N LEU A 85 -11.29 -6.05 17.52
CA LEU A 85 -11.52 -7.34 16.89
C LEU A 85 -10.27 -8.21 17.12
N VAL A 86 -10.28 -8.99 18.20
CA VAL A 86 -9.23 -9.97 18.50
C VAL A 86 -9.61 -11.26 17.79
N HIS A 87 -8.80 -11.69 16.82
CA HIS A 87 -8.88 -13.05 16.31
C HIS A 87 -8.43 -13.98 17.45
N ARG A 88 -9.37 -14.72 18.03
CA ARG A 88 -9.08 -15.80 18.98
C ARG A 88 -8.79 -17.08 18.23
#